data_AF-B8GE65-F1
#
_entry.id   AF-B8GE65-F1
#
_cell.length_a   1.000
_cell.length_b   1.000
_cell.length_c   1.000
_cell.angle_alpha   90.00
_cell.angle_beta   90.00
_cell.angle_gamma   90.00
#
_symmetry.space_group_name_H-M   'P 1'
#
loop_
_entity.id
_entity.type
_entity.pdbx_description
1 polymer ?
#
loop_
_entity_poly.entity_id
_entity_poly.type
_entity_poly.pdbx_seq_one_letter_code
_entity_poly.pdbx_strand_id
1 'polypeptide(L)'
;MIRLTVLNGLLAGLLLIATATAAPVIEGCPIFPPDNVWNTRIDTLPTDAYSAAYISTIGSSRPVHPDFGSGTWEGGPIGIPYVVVNGSQPAVPVSFYYPDESDPGPYPVPSTAPVEGGSEATGDRHVLVIDRDNHQLYELYDAHLQSDRSWDCGSGAVFDLNCSALRPVGWTSADAAGLPILPGLVRYDEVADGAITHAIRFTAPQTRGAYIWPARHEASSLTGSQYPPLGQRFRLKADYDISGFSPEVQVILTALKEYGMILADNGSSWYLSGAPDERWNNDLLHELQQVKGSAFEAVDESSLMISPDSAAARQRPLLIPGGKMIPSDPDLDGRYEDLDGSGVADFSDVVLFFNQMDWIGEDEPAGLFDFNGDGRVDFDDVIRVFGML
;
A
#
# COMPACT_ATOMS: atom_id res chain seq x y z
N MET A 1 60.06 28.87 4.10
CA MET A 1 59.11 28.58 3.01
C MET A 1 58.16 27.51 3.49
N ILE A 2 56.97 27.90 3.92
CA ILE A 2 55.95 27.00 4.48
C ILE A 2 55.19 26.39 3.29
N ARG A 3 55.20 25.06 3.20
CA ARG A 3 54.35 24.31 2.25
C ARG A 3 52.93 24.25 2.84
N LEU A 4 51.96 24.79 2.10
CA LEU A 4 50.54 24.62 2.40
C LEU A 4 50.02 23.43 1.59
N THR A 5 49.65 22.36 2.29
CA THR A 5 48.95 21.20 1.73
C THR A 5 47.46 21.52 1.72
N VAL A 6 46.81 21.53 0.56
CA VAL A 6 45.34 21.60 0.46
C VAL A 6 44.85 20.19 0.17
N LEU A 7 44.15 19.59 1.14
CA LEU A 7 43.33 18.40 0.98
C LEU A 7 42.02 18.83 0.30
N ASN A 8 41.74 18.34 -0.91
CA ASN A 8 40.39 18.35 -1.45
C ASN A 8 39.75 17.00 -1.10
N GLY A 9 38.89 17.00 -0.08
CA GLY A 9 37.95 15.91 0.16
C GLY A 9 36.75 16.07 -0.78
N LEU A 10 36.53 15.10 -1.67
CA LEU A 10 35.22 14.92 -2.28
C LEU A 10 34.35 14.14 -1.29
N LEU A 11 33.34 14.81 -0.72
CA LEU A 11 32.15 14.10 -0.25
C LEU A 11 31.37 13.67 -1.51
N ALA A 12 31.34 12.38 -1.79
CA ALA A 12 30.31 11.81 -2.65
C ALA A 12 29.03 11.73 -1.80
N GLY A 13 28.16 12.72 -1.93
CA GLY A 13 26.78 12.60 -1.49
C GLY A 13 26.10 11.55 -2.38
N LEU A 14 25.66 10.45 -1.77
CA LEU A 14 24.80 9.48 -2.45
C LEU A 14 23.47 10.20 -2.69
N LEU A 15 23.25 10.69 -3.91
CA LEU A 15 21.93 11.13 -4.33
C LEU A 15 21.11 9.85 -4.51
N LEU A 16 20.18 9.59 -3.59
CA LEU A 16 19.14 8.60 -3.86
C LEU A 16 18.32 9.14 -5.03
N ILE A 17 18.44 8.49 -6.17
CA ILE A 17 17.56 8.69 -7.32
C ILE A 17 16.23 8.07 -6.88
N ALA A 18 15.25 8.92 -6.54
CA ALA A 18 13.88 8.47 -6.33
C ALA A 18 13.31 8.22 -7.73
N THR A 19 13.26 6.96 -8.13
CA THR A 19 12.57 6.55 -9.35
C THR A 19 11.06 6.72 -9.17
N ALA A 20 10.28 6.93 -10.24
CA ALA A 20 8.84 6.66 -10.20
C ALA A 20 8.65 5.31 -9.51
N THR A 21 7.79 5.25 -8.49
CA THR A 21 7.58 3.99 -7.79
C THR A 21 6.70 3.12 -8.68
N ALA A 22 7.35 2.28 -9.48
CA ALA A 22 6.69 1.22 -10.21
C ALA A 22 5.80 0.44 -9.23
N ALA A 23 4.59 0.10 -9.68
CA ALA A 23 3.68 -0.70 -8.87
C ALA A 23 4.38 -1.98 -8.42
N PRO A 24 4.12 -2.49 -7.20
CA PRO A 24 4.67 -3.75 -6.75
C PRO A 24 4.35 -4.86 -7.76
N VAL A 25 5.29 -5.78 -8.00
CA VAL A 25 5.14 -6.87 -8.96
C VAL A 25 5.44 -8.21 -8.28
N ILE A 26 4.56 -9.19 -8.47
CA ILE A 26 4.78 -10.58 -8.05
C ILE A 26 4.83 -11.47 -9.28
N GLU A 27 5.99 -12.06 -9.55
CA GLU A 27 6.22 -12.96 -10.70
C GLU A 27 5.70 -12.41 -12.06
N GLY A 28 5.87 -11.10 -12.28
CA GLY A 28 5.41 -10.42 -13.50
C GLY A 28 3.95 -9.96 -13.48
N CYS A 29 3.21 -10.20 -12.40
CA CYS A 29 1.88 -9.67 -12.18
C CYS A 29 1.96 -8.35 -11.38
N PRO A 30 1.44 -7.22 -11.90
CA PRO A 30 1.34 -5.99 -11.11
C PRO A 30 0.36 -6.21 -9.96
N ILE A 31 0.58 -5.52 -8.85
CA ILE A 31 -0.34 -5.47 -7.71
C ILE A 31 -0.97 -4.08 -7.69
N PHE A 32 -2.04 -3.97 -8.49
CA PHE A 32 -2.73 -2.72 -8.82
C PHE A 32 -1.92 -1.73 -9.66
N PRO A 33 -2.60 -0.78 -10.34
CA PRO A 33 -1.94 0.34 -10.98
C PRO A 33 -1.08 1.17 -10.01
N PRO A 34 -0.02 1.86 -10.51
CA PRO A 34 0.79 2.77 -9.68
C PRO A 34 -0.03 3.88 -9.01
N ASP A 35 -1.11 4.33 -9.64
CA ASP A 35 -2.00 5.38 -9.12
C ASP A 35 -3.13 4.85 -8.21
N ASN A 36 -3.02 3.60 -7.76
CA ASN A 36 -3.95 3.03 -6.79
C ASN A 36 -3.64 3.50 -5.37
N VAL A 37 -4.66 3.66 -4.52
CA VAL A 37 -4.55 4.09 -3.11
C VAL A 37 -3.59 3.23 -2.27
N TRP A 38 -3.43 1.94 -2.61
CA TRP A 38 -2.42 1.09 -1.98
C TRP A 38 -1.00 1.58 -2.29
N ASN A 39 -0.75 2.00 -3.54
CA ASN A 39 0.54 2.41 -4.07
C ASN A 39 0.77 3.93 -4.00
N THR A 40 -0.08 4.66 -3.26
CA THR A 40 -0.03 6.12 -3.15
C THR A 40 0.65 6.57 -1.86
N ARG A 41 1.58 7.53 -1.98
CA ARG A 41 2.22 8.18 -0.84
C ARG A 41 1.28 9.12 -0.08
N ILE A 42 1.47 9.19 1.22
CA ILE A 42 0.62 9.93 2.16
C ILE A 42 1.41 10.80 3.15
N ASP A 43 2.73 10.84 3.06
CA ASP A 43 3.63 11.46 4.05
C ASP A 43 3.42 12.97 4.23
N THR A 44 2.73 13.63 3.29
CA THR A 44 2.39 15.06 3.37
C THR A 44 0.92 15.35 3.57
N LEU A 45 0.07 14.32 3.68
CA LEU A 45 -1.34 14.53 3.95
C LEU A 45 -1.55 15.18 5.33
N PRO A 46 -2.62 15.98 5.51
CA PRO A 46 -2.93 16.53 6.82
C PRO A 46 -3.23 15.41 7.83
N THR A 47 -2.78 15.61 9.06
CA THR A 47 -3.16 14.74 10.19
C THR A 47 -4.67 14.80 10.39
N ASP A 48 -5.31 13.65 10.58
CA ASP A 48 -6.74 13.56 10.84
C ASP A 48 -7.11 14.18 12.21
N ALA A 49 -8.24 14.87 12.27
CA ALA A 49 -8.71 15.58 13.46
C ALA A 49 -8.97 14.65 14.68
N TYR A 50 -9.28 13.38 14.45
CA TYR A 50 -9.52 12.35 15.47
C TYR A 50 -8.29 11.48 15.76
N SER A 51 -7.15 11.73 15.11
CA SER A 51 -5.91 10.95 15.23
C SER A 51 -5.54 10.59 16.67
N ALA A 52 -5.53 11.57 17.59
CA ALA A 52 -5.20 11.33 18.99
C ALA A 52 -6.21 10.40 19.71
N ALA A 53 -7.50 10.49 19.36
CA ALA A 53 -8.54 9.62 19.91
C ALA A 53 -8.41 8.19 19.39
N TYR A 54 -8.15 8.03 18.08
CA TYR A 54 -7.90 6.73 17.47
C TYR A 54 -6.68 6.03 18.07
N ILE A 55 -5.55 6.74 18.21
CA ILE A 55 -4.35 6.17 18.84
C ILE A 55 -4.63 5.76 20.29
N SER A 56 -5.44 6.53 21.02
CA SER A 56 -5.81 6.18 22.40
C SER A 56 -6.67 4.93 22.48
N THR A 57 -7.58 4.68 21.54
CA THR A 57 -8.46 3.50 21.54
C THR A 57 -7.76 2.24 21.03
N ILE A 58 -6.90 2.37 20.01
CA ILE A 58 -6.06 1.26 19.53
C ILE A 58 -5.03 0.88 20.61
N GLY A 59 -4.34 1.87 21.19
CA GLY A 59 -3.41 1.71 22.30
C GLY A 59 -2.09 2.47 22.11
N SER A 60 -1.97 3.66 22.72
CA SER A 60 -0.80 4.54 22.52
C SER A 60 0.54 3.96 23.01
N SER A 61 0.53 3.16 24.07
CA SER A 61 1.73 2.51 24.63
C SER A 61 1.94 1.08 24.15
N ARG A 62 1.01 0.55 23.34
CA ARG A 62 1.11 -0.80 22.80
C ARG A 62 2.19 -0.85 21.71
N PRO A 63 3.03 -1.90 21.70
CA PRO A 63 4.00 -2.09 20.63
C PRO A 63 3.30 -2.41 19.31
N VAL A 64 3.93 -2.03 18.21
CA VAL A 64 3.67 -2.67 16.92
C VAL A 64 4.07 -4.14 17.00
N HIS A 65 3.25 -5.01 16.44
CA HIS A 65 3.54 -6.44 16.38
C HIS A 65 3.70 -6.88 14.92
N PRO A 66 4.86 -7.45 14.53
CA PRO A 66 4.99 -8.11 13.23
C PRO A 66 4.26 -9.45 13.29
N ASP A 67 3.13 -9.54 12.60
CA ASP A 67 2.33 -10.78 12.50
C ASP A 67 2.76 -11.60 11.28
N PHE A 68 4.08 -11.77 11.13
CA PHE A 68 4.73 -12.52 10.06
C PHE A 68 6.17 -12.88 10.43
N GLY A 69 6.73 -13.90 9.81
CA GLY A 69 8.12 -14.29 10.04
C GLY A 69 8.52 -15.63 9.42
N SER A 70 9.67 -16.15 9.85
CA SER A 70 10.19 -17.46 9.46
C SER A 70 9.71 -18.58 10.39
N GLY A 71 9.57 -19.80 9.86
CA GLY A 71 9.21 -20.98 10.63
C GLY A 71 7.72 -21.07 10.95
N THR A 72 7.40 -21.75 12.06
CA THR A 72 6.01 -22.03 12.44
C THR A 72 5.70 -21.60 13.87
N TRP A 73 4.48 -21.12 14.09
CA TRP A 73 3.88 -20.87 15.39
C TRP A 73 2.62 -21.74 15.55
N GLU A 74 2.51 -22.45 16.67
CA GLU A 74 1.39 -23.39 16.94
C GLU A 74 1.12 -24.43 15.82
N GLY A 75 2.15 -24.78 15.04
CA GLY A 75 2.07 -25.74 13.94
C GLY A 75 1.70 -25.14 12.58
N GLY A 76 1.45 -23.84 12.50
CA GLY A 76 1.16 -23.10 11.27
C GLY A 76 2.25 -22.10 10.88
N PRO A 77 2.26 -21.61 9.63
CA PRO A 77 3.15 -20.53 9.21
C PRO A 77 2.86 -19.23 9.98
N ILE A 78 3.87 -18.37 10.13
CA ILE A 78 3.74 -17.07 10.81
C ILE A 78 3.41 -16.00 9.76
N GLY A 79 2.17 -15.53 9.74
CA GLY A 79 1.62 -14.58 8.76
C GLY A 79 0.68 -15.24 7.75
N ILE A 80 0.29 -14.47 6.74
CA ILE A 80 -0.72 -14.89 5.77
C ILE A 80 -0.02 -15.39 4.49
N PRO A 81 -0.02 -16.70 4.22
CA PRO A 81 0.64 -17.25 3.04
C PRO A 81 -0.18 -17.00 1.78
N TYR A 82 0.49 -17.01 0.64
CA TYR A 82 -0.13 -16.96 -0.68
C TYR A 82 0.53 -17.94 -1.64
N VAL A 83 -0.14 -18.22 -2.76
CA VAL A 83 0.42 -19.02 -3.85
C VAL A 83 0.20 -18.33 -5.19
N VAL A 84 1.19 -18.41 -6.07
CA VAL A 84 1.10 -17.94 -7.45
C VAL A 84 0.83 -19.14 -8.35
N VAL A 85 -0.19 -19.03 -9.20
CA VAL A 85 -0.54 -20.00 -10.22
C VAL A 85 -0.46 -19.35 -11.60
N ASN A 86 -0.39 -20.16 -12.65
CA ASN A 86 -0.51 -19.70 -14.03
C ASN A 86 -1.97 -19.80 -14.50
N GLY A 87 -2.28 -19.19 -15.64
CA GLY A 87 -3.66 -19.12 -16.17
C GLY A 87 -4.22 -20.46 -16.65
N SER A 88 -3.43 -21.54 -16.62
CA SER A 88 -3.90 -22.90 -16.92
C SER A 88 -4.28 -23.70 -15.66
N GLN A 89 -4.12 -23.14 -14.47
CA GLN A 89 -4.57 -23.76 -13.22
C GLN A 89 -6.09 -24.01 -13.29
N PRO A 90 -6.55 -25.27 -13.20
CA PRO A 90 -7.97 -25.55 -13.27
C PRO A 90 -8.74 -24.90 -12.11
N ALA A 91 -9.86 -24.26 -12.45
CA ALA A 91 -10.80 -23.77 -11.46
C ALA A 91 -11.53 -24.93 -10.78
N VAL A 92 -11.70 -24.84 -9.46
CA VAL A 92 -12.41 -25.82 -8.63
C VAL A 92 -13.66 -25.18 -8.04
N PRO A 93 -14.72 -25.97 -7.77
CA PRO A 93 -15.90 -25.46 -7.08
C PRO A 93 -15.54 -24.87 -5.72
N VAL A 94 -16.11 -23.69 -5.42
CA VAL A 94 -16.01 -23.02 -4.13
C VAL A 94 -17.43 -22.64 -3.69
N SER A 95 -17.78 -22.95 -2.45
CA SER A 95 -19.07 -22.64 -1.84
C SER A 95 -18.89 -21.67 -0.67
N PHE A 96 -19.88 -20.80 -0.43
CA PHE A 96 -19.80 -19.76 0.59
C PHE A 96 -20.91 -19.86 1.64
N TYR A 97 -20.56 -19.63 2.90
CA TYR A 97 -21.53 -19.43 3.98
C TYR A 97 -22.18 -18.03 3.91
N TYR A 98 -21.46 -17.05 3.35
CA TYR A 98 -21.92 -15.68 3.11
C TYR A 98 -21.94 -15.35 1.61
N PRO A 99 -22.80 -16.00 0.80
CA PRO A 99 -22.79 -15.85 -0.65
C PRO A 99 -23.25 -14.47 -1.15
N ASP A 100 -24.04 -13.73 -0.36
CA ASP A 100 -24.62 -12.44 -0.78
C ASP A 100 -23.59 -11.30 -0.86
N GLU A 101 -22.40 -11.49 -0.27
CA GLU A 101 -21.27 -10.54 -0.30
C GLU A 101 -19.99 -11.19 -0.87
N SER A 102 -20.12 -12.35 -1.51
CA SER A 102 -19.01 -13.08 -2.13
C SER A 102 -19.12 -13.06 -3.65
N ASP A 103 -17.98 -13.05 -4.33
CA ASP A 103 -17.97 -13.32 -5.76
C ASP A 103 -18.25 -14.80 -6.01
N PRO A 104 -19.09 -15.17 -7.00
CA PRO A 104 -19.40 -16.58 -7.24
C PRO A 104 -18.19 -17.32 -7.83
N GLY A 105 -17.94 -18.54 -7.35
CA GLY A 105 -16.95 -19.46 -7.92
C GLY A 105 -17.34 -19.99 -9.31
N PRO A 106 -16.49 -20.85 -9.92
CA PRO A 106 -15.30 -21.52 -9.36
C PRO A 106 -14.03 -20.67 -9.38
N TYR A 107 -13.04 -21.00 -8.55
CA TYR A 107 -11.74 -20.29 -8.44
C TYR A 107 -10.54 -21.20 -8.77
N PRO A 108 -9.40 -20.67 -9.26
CA PRO A 108 -8.20 -21.44 -9.60
C PRO A 108 -7.36 -21.81 -8.35
N VAL A 109 -7.99 -22.31 -7.29
CA VAL A 109 -7.31 -22.66 -6.03
C VAL A 109 -6.71 -24.06 -6.12
N PRO A 110 -5.38 -24.22 -6.11
CA PRO A 110 -4.77 -25.54 -6.10
C PRO A 110 -5.07 -26.26 -4.78
N SER A 111 -5.17 -27.59 -4.80
CA SER A 111 -5.38 -28.38 -3.57
C SER A 111 -4.21 -28.32 -2.59
N THR A 112 -3.08 -27.74 -3.01
CA THR A 112 -1.89 -27.49 -2.19
C THR A 112 -1.78 -26.03 -1.76
N ALA A 113 -2.81 -25.20 -1.99
CA ALA A 113 -2.81 -23.82 -1.54
C ALA A 113 -2.56 -23.76 -0.03
N PRO A 114 -1.61 -22.94 0.43
CA PRO A 114 -1.33 -22.81 1.85
C PRO A 114 -2.50 -22.09 2.54
N VAL A 115 -2.77 -22.49 3.78
CA VAL A 115 -3.81 -21.91 4.62
C VAL A 115 -3.13 -21.17 5.76
N GLU A 116 -3.56 -19.95 6.06
CA GLU A 116 -3.10 -19.22 7.26
C GLU A 116 -3.31 -20.06 8.53
N GLY A 117 -2.27 -20.14 9.37
CA GLY A 117 -2.26 -20.99 10.55
C GLY A 117 -2.19 -22.50 10.26
N GLY A 118 -2.24 -22.92 9.00
CA GLY A 118 -2.17 -24.32 8.57
C GLY A 118 -3.52 -25.02 8.46
N SER A 119 -3.52 -26.26 7.94
CA SER A 119 -4.76 -26.99 7.61
C SER A 119 -5.67 -27.28 8.80
N GLU A 120 -5.11 -27.37 10.01
CA GLU A 120 -5.82 -27.66 11.26
C GLU A 120 -6.13 -26.39 12.08
N ALA A 121 -5.82 -25.20 11.57
CA ALA A 121 -6.08 -23.95 12.27
C ALA A 121 -7.57 -23.73 12.56
N THR A 122 -7.87 -23.07 13.65
CA THR A 122 -9.25 -22.68 14.02
C THR A 122 -9.49 -21.17 13.90
N GLY A 123 -8.50 -20.43 13.40
CA GLY A 123 -8.58 -18.98 13.17
C GLY A 123 -9.23 -18.65 11.82
N ASP A 124 -8.80 -17.57 11.20
CA ASP A 124 -9.44 -17.05 9.97
C ASP A 124 -9.18 -17.90 8.73
N ARG A 125 -8.07 -18.64 8.69
CA ARG A 125 -7.76 -19.62 7.64
C ARG A 125 -7.82 -19.02 6.24
N HIS A 126 -7.20 -17.86 6.05
CA HIS A 126 -7.14 -17.23 4.74
C HIS A 126 -6.40 -18.10 3.71
N VAL A 127 -6.88 -18.09 2.47
CA VAL A 127 -6.19 -18.65 1.30
C VAL A 127 -6.14 -17.60 0.19
N LEU A 128 -4.92 -17.21 -0.20
CA LEU A 128 -4.68 -16.17 -1.19
C LEU A 128 -4.01 -16.78 -2.44
N VAL A 129 -4.59 -16.53 -3.62
CA VAL A 129 -4.12 -17.07 -4.90
C VAL A 129 -3.99 -15.96 -5.93
N ILE A 130 -2.79 -15.80 -6.49
CA ILE A 130 -2.56 -14.93 -7.65
C ILE A 130 -2.56 -15.80 -8.91
N ASP A 131 -3.44 -15.50 -9.86
CA ASP A 131 -3.32 -15.97 -11.24
C ASP A 131 -2.48 -14.96 -12.03
N ARG A 132 -1.19 -15.25 -12.21
CA ARG A 132 -0.23 -14.28 -12.77
C ARG A 132 -0.41 -14.00 -14.25
N ASP A 133 -1.05 -14.90 -15.00
CA ASP A 133 -1.23 -14.73 -16.45
C ASP A 133 -2.51 -13.94 -16.75
N ASN A 134 -3.53 -14.06 -15.88
CA ASN A 134 -4.78 -13.30 -15.99
C ASN A 134 -4.83 -12.06 -15.09
N HIS A 135 -3.81 -11.85 -14.24
CA HIS A 135 -3.69 -10.75 -13.28
C HIS A 135 -4.89 -10.62 -12.34
N GLN A 136 -5.33 -11.76 -11.79
CA GLN A 136 -6.44 -11.83 -10.84
C GLN A 136 -5.93 -12.30 -9.48
N LEU A 137 -6.45 -11.70 -8.43
CA LEU A 137 -6.25 -12.13 -7.04
C LEU A 137 -7.55 -12.73 -6.52
N TYR A 138 -7.47 -13.94 -6.00
CA TYR A 138 -8.56 -14.65 -5.35
C TYR A 138 -8.23 -14.81 -3.88
N GLU A 139 -9.12 -14.37 -3.00
CA GLU A 139 -8.94 -14.44 -1.56
C GLU A 139 -10.15 -15.10 -0.92
N LEU A 140 -9.90 -16.04 -0.01
CA LEU A 140 -10.90 -16.80 0.71
C LEU A 140 -10.74 -16.61 2.21
N TYR A 141 -11.86 -16.48 2.91
CA TYR A 141 -11.94 -16.49 4.37
C TYR A 141 -12.57 -17.81 4.86
N ASP A 142 -12.13 -18.30 6.01
CA ASP A 142 -12.56 -19.54 6.65
C ASP A 142 -12.52 -20.73 5.67
N ALA A 143 -11.39 -20.93 5.00
CA ALA A 143 -11.28 -21.88 3.89
C ALA A 143 -11.02 -23.33 4.35
N HIS A 144 -11.88 -24.25 3.91
CA HIS A 144 -11.81 -25.69 4.21
C HIS A 144 -11.81 -26.53 2.93
N LEU A 145 -10.67 -27.15 2.63
CA LEU A 145 -10.53 -28.10 1.53
C LEU A 145 -11.34 -29.37 1.80
N GLN A 146 -12.21 -29.73 0.86
CA GLN A 146 -13.04 -30.93 0.93
C GLN A 146 -12.36 -32.14 0.29
N SER A 147 -12.87 -33.34 0.62
CA SER A 147 -12.31 -34.61 0.11
C SER A 147 -12.40 -34.78 -1.43
N ASP A 148 -13.34 -34.08 -2.07
CA ASP A 148 -13.52 -34.05 -3.53
C ASP A 148 -12.73 -32.93 -4.23
N ARG A 149 -11.89 -32.20 -3.47
CA ARG A 149 -11.08 -31.05 -3.90
C ARG A 149 -11.85 -29.76 -4.15
N SER A 150 -13.13 -29.70 -3.80
CA SER A 150 -13.83 -28.42 -3.66
C SER A 150 -13.43 -27.71 -2.36
N TRP A 151 -13.83 -26.44 -2.22
CA TRP A 151 -13.61 -25.66 -1.01
C TRP A 151 -14.94 -25.15 -0.46
N ASP A 152 -15.12 -25.29 0.86
CA ASP A 152 -16.16 -24.59 1.61
C ASP A 152 -15.50 -23.43 2.34
N CYS A 153 -16.07 -22.23 2.21
CA CYS A 153 -15.49 -20.99 2.70
C CYS A 153 -16.54 -20.11 3.37
N GLY A 154 -16.12 -19.22 4.27
CA GLY A 154 -16.97 -18.14 4.77
C GLY A 154 -17.37 -17.19 3.65
N SER A 155 -16.37 -16.54 3.05
CA SER A 155 -16.53 -15.61 1.93
C SER A 155 -15.41 -15.78 0.91
N GLY A 156 -15.61 -15.21 -0.28
CA GLY A 156 -14.61 -15.16 -1.33
C GLY A 156 -14.66 -13.87 -2.13
N ALA A 157 -13.50 -13.31 -2.42
CA ALA A 157 -13.35 -12.07 -3.16
C ALA A 157 -12.37 -12.23 -4.32
N VAL A 158 -12.73 -11.66 -5.46
CA VAL A 158 -11.88 -11.59 -6.66
C VAL A 158 -11.54 -10.13 -6.97
N PHE A 159 -10.26 -9.86 -7.21
CA PHE A 159 -9.77 -8.53 -7.55
C PHE A 159 -8.98 -8.59 -8.87
N ASP A 160 -9.32 -7.68 -9.80
CA ASP A 160 -8.53 -7.44 -11.00
C ASP A 160 -7.36 -6.53 -10.65
N LEU A 161 -6.15 -7.05 -10.75
CA LEU A 161 -4.93 -6.34 -10.37
C LEU A 161 -4.45 -5.34 -11.44
N ASN A 162 -5.11 -5.25 -12.59
CA ASN A 162 -4.80 -4.24 -13.61
C ASN A 162 -5.61 -2.95 -13.46
N CYS A 163 -6.56 -2.88 -12.54
CA CYS A 163 -7.41 -1.71 -12.38
C CYS A 163 -7.63 -1.33 -10.92
N SER A 164 -8.27 -0.18 -10.74
CA SER A 164 -8.58 0.38 -9.41
C SER A 164 -10.07 0.22 -9.09
N ALA A 165 -10.70 -0.87 -9.50
CA ALA A 165 -12.09 -1.16 -9.15
C ALA A 165 -12.18 -1.58 -7.66
N LEU A 166 -13.12 -0.98 -6.94
CA LEU A 166 -13.47 -1.41 -5.58
C LEU A 166 -14.60 -2.46 -5.62
N ARG A 167 -14.72 -3.25 -4.56
CA ARG A 167 -15.88 -4.15 -4.36
C ARG A 167 -17.18 -3.34 -4.32
N PRO A 168 -18.37 -3.94 -4.53
CA PRO A 168 -19.64 -3.24 -4.36
C PRO A 168 -19.76 -2.57 -2.98
N VAL A 169 -20.49 -1.46 -2.89
CA VAL A 169 -20.69 -0.74 -1.61
C VAL A 169 -21.38 -1.68 -0.62
N GLY A 170 -20.85 -1.78 0.59
CA GLY A 170 -21.40 -2.62 1.64
C GLY A 170 -21.03 -4.10 1.54
N TRP A 171 -20.18 -4.50 0.60
CA TRP A 171 -19.70 -5.88 0.52
C TRP A 171 -18.41 -6.06 1.32
N THR A 172 -18.37 -7.07 2.19
CA THR A 172 -17.13 -7.57 2.78
C THR A 172 -16.25 -8.27 1.74
N SER A 173 -15.09 -8.78 2.16
CA SER A 173 -14.19 -9.61 1.35
C SER A 173 -13.69 -10.81 2.17
N ALA A 174 -12.51 -11.35 1.85
CA ALA A 174 -11.78 -12.19 2.80
C ALA A 174 -11.30 -11.37 4.02
N ASP A 175 -11.16 -10.05 3.85
CA ASP A 175 -10.91 -9.08 4.91
C ASP A 175 -12.19 -8.32 5.30
N ALA A 176 -12.29 -7.88 6.55
CA ALA A 176 -13.49 -7.26 7.09
C ALA A 176 -13.86 -5.91 6.46
N ALA A 177 -12.87 -5.13 6.02
CA ALA A 177 -13.07 -3.83 5.38
C ALA A 177 -13.60 -3.92 3.94
N GLY A 178 -13.74 -5.12 3.38
CA GLY A 178 -14.03 -5.29 1.94
C GLY A 178 -12.83 -4.95 1.04
N LEU A 179 -11.62 -5.01 1.60
CA LEU A 179 -10.35 -4.69 0.94
C LEU A 179 -9.56 -5.99 0.67
N PRO A 180 -8.67 -6.01 -0.33
CA PRO A 180 -7.80 -7.16 -0.56
C PRO A 180 -6.71 -7.25 0.53
N ILE A 181 -6.37 -8.47 0.95
CA ILE A 181 -5.35 -8.77 1.97
C ILE A 181 -3.94 -8.67 1.37
N LEU A 182 -3.69 -9.41 0.28
CA LEU A 182 -2.35 -9.57 -0.31
C LEU A 182 -1.64 -8.25 -0.64
N PRO A 183 -2.32 -7.23 -1.19
CA PRO A 183 -1.71 -5.93 -1.48
C PRO A 183 -1.21 -5.20 -0.23
N GLY A 184 -1.72 -5.53 0.96
CA GLY A 184 -1.29 -4.95 2.23
C GLY A 184 -0.23 -5.76 2.98
N LEU A 185 0.21 -6.92 2.47
CA LEU A 185 1.18 -7.76 3.18
C LEU A 185 2.61 -7.27 2.98
N VAL A 186 3.37 -7.16 4.08
CA VAL A 186 4.84 -7.06 4.01
C VAL A 186 5.41 -8.37 3.45
N ARG A 187 6.20 -8.29 2.37
CA ARG A 187 6.87 -9.47 1.78
C ARG A 187 8.39 -9.37 1.87
N TYR A 188 9.04 -10.52 1.99
CA TYR A 188 10.50 -10.59 2.15
C TYR A 188 11.25 -9.98 0.97
N ASP A 189 10.82 -10.30 -0.26
CA ASP A 189 11.52 -9.87 -1.46
C ASP A 189 11.57 -8.33 -1.58
N GLU A 190 10.50 -7.63 -1.20
CA GLU A 190 10.46 -6.16 -1.19
C GLU A 190 11.42 -5.55 -0.15
N VAL A 191 11.50 -6.16 1.04
CA VAL A 191 12.46 -5.73 2.06
C VAL A 191 13.89 -6.02 1.63
N ALA A 192 14.14 -7.16 0.97
CA ALA A 192 15.44 -7.51 0.42
C ALA A 192 15.85 -6.58 -0.74
N ASP A 193 14.90 -6.14 -1.55
CA ASP A 193 15.10 -5.17 -2.64
C ASP A 193 15.22 -3.72 -2.14
N GLY A 194 14.93 -3.48 -0.86
CA GLY A 194 15.22 -2.23 -0.16
C GLY A 194 14.07 -1.23 -0.13
N ALA A 195 12.89 -1.57 -0.65
CA ALA A 195 11.73 -0.69 -0.65
C ALA A 195 10.40 -1.48 -0.66
N ILE A 196 9.45 -1.06 0.17
CA ILE A 196 8.04 -1.44 0.05
C ILE A 196 7.30 -0.19 -0.45
N THR A 197 6.70 -0.27 -1.63
CA THR A 197 6.07 0.87 -2.32
C THR A 197 4.55 0.88 -2.21
N HIS A 198 4.02 0.30 -1.14
CA HIS A 198 2.59 0.21 -0.89
C HIS A 198 2.25 0.35 0.60
N ALA A 199 0.97 0.62 0.88
CA ALA A 199 0.43 0.64 2.24
C ALA A 199 0.45 -0.75 2.86
N ILE A 200 0.67 -0.82 4.17
CA ILE A 200 0.64 -2.07 4.92
C ILE A 200 -0.75 -2.27 5.54
N ARG A 201 -1.27 -3.49 5.57
CA ARG A 201 -2.48 -3.85 6.29
C ARG A 201 -2.19 -3.96 7.79
N PHE A 202 -3.09 -3.44 8.63
CA PHE A 202 -3.04 -3.69 10.07
C PHE A 202 -4.43 -3.83 10.70
N THR A 203 -4.45 -4.30 11.96
CA THR A 203 -5.69 -4.49 12.73
C THR A 203 -5.76 -3.64 14.00
N ALA A 204 -6.99 -3.43 14.49
CA ALA A 204 -7.28 -2.72 15.74
C ALA A 204 -8.32 -3.46 16.60
N PRO A 205 -8.26 -3.38 17.94
CA PRO A 205 -9.18 -4.10 18.82
C PRO A 205 -10.61 -3.57 18.81
N GLN A 206 -10.79 -2.29 18.46
CA GLN A 206 -12.08 -1.64 18.42
C GLN A 206 -12.15 -0.69 17.24
N THR A 207 -13.09 -0.96 16.33
CA THR A 207 -13.40 -0.11 15.18
C THR A 207 -14.80 0.47 15.32
N ARG A 208 -15.07 1.55 14.59
CA ARG A 208 -16.41 2.13 14.48
C ARG A 208 -17.26 1.27 13.55
N GLY A 209 -18.58 1.19 13.80
CA GLY A 209 -19.59 0.74 12.84
C GLY A 209 -19.78 1.80 11.76
N ALA A 210 -18.71 1.99 10.99
CA ALA A 210 -18.60 2.83 9.82
C ALA A 210 -17.28 2.48 9.11
N TYR A 211 -17.25 2.73 7.81
CA TYR A 211 -16.04 2.69 7.00
C TYR A 211 -15.88 4.00 6.24
N ILE A 212 -14.66 4.27 5.77
CA ILE A 212 -14.34 5.37 4.86
C ILE A 212 -13.59 4.81 3.65
N TRP A 213 -13.62 5.55 2.54
CA TRP A 213 -12.83 5.20 1.35
C TRP A 213 -11.37 4.94 1.75
N PRO A 214 -10.72 3.89 1.19
CA PRO A 214 -11.21 2.98 0.13
C PRO A 214 -12.01 1.77 0.62
N ALA A 215 -12.20 1.60 1.94
CA ALA A 215 -12.96 0.47 2.48
C ALA A 215 -14.43 0.49 2.03
N ARG A 216 -15.05 -0.69 2.03
CA ARG A 216 -16.40 -0.95 1.52
C ARG A 216 -17.34 -1.53 2.57
N HIS A 217 -16.81 -1.92 3.73
CA HIS A 217 -17.55 -2.65 4.74
C HIS A 217 -17.05 -2.34 6.16
N GLU A 218 -17.88 -2.63 7.17
CA GLU A 218 -17.63 -2.40 8.60
C GLU A 218 -17.81 -3.69 9.41
N ALA A 219 -17.12 -3.83 10.53
CA ALA A 219 -17.21 -5.05 11.35
C ALA A 219 -17.53 -4.76 12.83
N SER A 220 -18.26 -3.69 13.11
CA SER A 220 -18.52 -3.24 14.48
C SER A 220 -19.89 -2.58 14.61
N SER A 221 -20.41 -2.57 15.84
CA SER A 221 -21.62 -1.82 16.22
C SER A 221 -21.30 -0.58 17.06
N LEU A 222 -20.02 -0.28 17.30
CA LEU A 222 -19.60 0.89 18.09
C LEU A 222 -19.80 2.18 17.29
N THR A 223 -20.49 3.16 17.86
CA THR A 223 -20.82 4.42 17.15
C THR A 223 -19.97 5.62 17.55
N GLY A 224 -19.11 5.46 18.57
CA GLY A 224 -18.28 6.54 19.10
C GLY A 224 -17.24 7.03 18.09
N SER A 225 -17.10 8.35 17.94
CA SER A 225 -16.11 8.96 17.03
C SER A 225 -14.67 8.80 17.48
N GLN A 226 -14.42 8.30 18.70
CA GLN A 226 -13.09 7.93 19.18
C GLN A 226 -12.57 6.61 18.60
N TYR A 227 -13.45 5.80 17.98
CA TYR A 227 -13.05 4.57 17.32
C TYR A 227 -12.78 4.86 15.84
N PRO A 228 -11.66 4.38 15.29
CA PRO A 228 -11.37 4.57 13.87
C PRO A 228 -12.37 3.76 13.01
N PRO A 229 -12.86 4.31 11.89
CA PRO A 229 -13.56 3.51 10.88
C PRO A 229 -12.59 2.54 10.18
N LEU A 230 -13.12 1.44 9.65
CA LEU A 230 -12.35 0.64 8.68
C LEU A 230 -12.01 1.49 7.45
N GLY A 231 -10.85 1.25 6.85
CA GLY A 231 -10.27 2.08 5.80
C GLY A 231 -9.42 3.24 6.31
N GLN A 232 -9.47 3.59 7.61
CA GLN A 232 -8.65 4.68 8.13
C GLN A 232 -7.15 4.43 7.91
N ARG A 233 -6.49 5.41 7.29
CA ARG A 233 -5.05 5.43 7.02
C ARG A 233 -4.28 6.01 8.20
N PHE A 234 -3.18 5.36 8.57
CA PHE A 234 -2.23 5.80 9.59
C PHE A 234 -0.82 5.83 9.01
N ARG A 235 0.03 6.74 9.47
CA ARG A 235 1.47 6.76 9.14
C ARG A 235 2.32 6.83 10.39
N LEU A 236 3.55 6.32 10.29
CA LEU A 236 4.60 6.63 11.23
C LEU A 236 4.96 8.11 11.08
N LYS A 237 5.09 8.83 12.19
CA LYS A 237 5.43 10.27 12.14
C LYS A 237 6.76 10.49 11.42
N ALA A 238 6.82 11.54 10.61
CA ALA A 238 7.99 11.86 9.80
C ALA A 238 9.27 12.06 10.65
N ASP A 239 9.13 12.63 11.85
CA ASP A 239 10.22 12.92 12.79
C ASP A 239 10.65 11.74 13.67
N TYR A 240 9.97 10.58 13.58
CA TYR A 240 10.39 9.38 14.31
C TYR A 240 11.74 8.88 13.78
N ASP A 241 12.77 8.85 14.62
CA ASP A 241 14.11 8.42 14.22
C ASP A 241 14.16 6.90 14.03
N ILE A 242 14.46 6.47 12.80
CA ILE A 242 14.58 5.06 12.43
C ILE A 242 16.04 4.61 12.28
N SER A 243 17.02 5.51 12.45
CA SER A 243 18.44 5.22 12.19
C SER A 243 19.04 4.17 13.15
N GLY A 244 18.40 3.96 14.29
CA GLY A 244 18.79 2.95 15.29
C GLY A 244 18.30 1.52 14.99
N PHE A 245 17.46 1.33 13.97
CA PHE A 245 16.93 0.02 13.60
C PHE A 245 17.84 -0.67 12.57
N SER A 246 17.72 -1.99 12.44
CA SER A 246 18.38 -2.76 11.38
C SER A 246 17.94 -2.28 9.99
N PRO A 247 18.81 -2.38 8.95
CA PRO A 247 18.47 -1.96 7.59
C PRO A 247 17.14 -2.53 7.08
N GLU A 248 16.87 -3.80 7.34
CA GLU A 248 15.64 -4.49 6.93
C GLU A 248 14.40 -3.87 7.60
N VAL A 249 14.48 -3.55 8.89
CA VAL A 249 13.40 -2.90 9.61
C VAL A 249 13.25 -1.43 9.18
N GLN A 250 14.34 -0.75 8.82
CA GLN A 250 14.27 0.60 8.27
C GLN A 250 13.47 0.64 6.96
N VAL A 251 13.52 -0.39 6.12
CA VAL A 251 12.68 -0.48 4.91
C VAL A 251 11.20 -0.47 5.29
N ILE A 252 10.79 -1.32 6.24
CA ILE A 252 9.40 -1.39 6.71
C ILE A 252 8.96 -0.07 7.35
N LEU A 253 9.80 0.52 8.20
CA LEU A 253 9.49 1.80 8.87
C LEU A 253 9.43 2.97 7.88
N THR A 254 10.23 2.93 6.82
CA THR A 254 10.17 3.91 5.72
C THR A 254 8.84 3.80 4.98
N ALA A 255 8.41 2.59 4.64
CA ALA A 255 7.10 2.36 4.03
C ALA A 255 5.95 2.86 4.93
N LEU A 256 6.03 2.65 6.25
CA LEU A 256 5.06 3.20 7.19
C LEU A 256 5.07 4.73 7.29
N LYS A 257 6.17 5.41 6.94
CA LYS A 257 6.20 6.87 6.84
C LYS A 257 5.59 7.34 5.53
N GLU A 258 6.00 6.74 4.42
CA GLU A 258 5.70 7.20 3.06
C GLU A 258 4.31 6.76 2.59
N TYR A 259 3.97 5.49 2.77
CA TYR A 259 2.71 4.88 2.37
C TYR A 259 1.80 4.63 3.57
N GLY A 260 2.36 4.43 4.76
CA GLY A 260 1.57 4.14 5.96
C GLY A 260 0.90 2.79 5.92
N MET A 261 -0.21 2.70 6.65
CA MET A 261 -0.97 1.47 6.84
C MET A 261 -2.48 1.74 6.86
N ILE A 262 -3.25 0.81 6.30
CA ILE A 262 -4.71 0.86 6.24
C ILE A 262 -5.28 -0.07 7.29
N LEU A 263 -6.21 0.46 8.09
CA LEU A 263 -6.97 -0.33 9.05
C LEU A 263 -8.01 -1.19 8.32
N ALA A 264 -7.74 -2.48 8.19
CA ALA A 264 -8.54 -3.36 7.35
C ALA A 264 -9.43 -4.35 8.15
N ASP A 265 -9.11 -4.58 9.42
CA ASP A 265 -9.86 -5.53 10.25
C ASP A 265 -9.85 -5.21 11.74
N ASN A 266 -10.81 -5.80 12.44
CA ASN A 266 -10.75 -6.00 13.88
C ASN A 266 -9.72 -7.07 14.22
N GLY A 267 -8.89 -6.79 15.22
CA GLY A 267 -7.88 -7.73 15.65
C GLY A 267 -7.07 -7.19 16.81
N SER A 268 -5.83 -7.65 16.91
CA SER A 268 -4.95 -7.19 17.98
C SER A 268 -4.39 -5.80 17.70
N SER A 269 -4.07 -5.07 18.76
CA SER A 269 -3.56 -3.70 18.69
C SER A 269 -2.24 -3.62 17.90
N TRP A 270 -2.25 -2.91 16.76
CA TRP A 270 -1.07 -2.62 15.93
C TRP A 270 -0.38 -3.86 15.34
N TYR A 271 -1.15 -4.87 14.96
CA TYR A 271 -0.62 -6.05 14.27
C TYR A 271 -0.47 -5.74 12.79
N LEU A 272 0.78 -5.69 12.31
CA LEU A 272 1.10 -5.54 10.89
C LEU A 272 1.10 -6.91 10.24
N SER A 273 0.35 -7.05 9.15
CA SER A 273 0.29 -8.32 8.41
C SER A 273 1.42 -8.43 7.40
N GLY A 274 1.93 -9.65 7.22
CA GLY A 274 2.92 -9.97 6.20
C GLY A 274 2.87 -11.43 5.78
N ALA A 275 3.66 -11.77 4.75
CA ALA A 275 3.77 -13.12 4.26
C ALA A 275 4.86 -13.91 5.02
N PRO A 276 4.62 -15.20 5.35
CA PRO A 276 5.63 -16.07 5.91
C PRO A 276 6.78 -16.30 4.90
N ASP A 277 8.01 -16.30 5.40
CA ASP A 277 9.20 -16.61 4.59
C ASP A 277 10.35 -17.10 5.48
N GLU A 278 10.98 -18.23 5.14
CA GLU A 278 12.09 -18.81 5.90
C GLU A 278 13.34 -17.93 5.92
N ARG A 279 13.43 -16.92 5.05
CA ARG A 279 14.54 -15.97 4.99
C ARG A 279 14.39 -14.82 5.99
N TRP A 280 13.22 -14.66 6.61
CA TRP A 280 13.05 -13.67 7.68
C TRP A 280 13.97 -13.95 8.86
N ASN A 281 14.48 -12.89 9.46
CA ASN A 281 15.11 -12.96 10.78
C ASN A 281 14.12 -12.44 11.82
N ASN A 282 13.52 -13.36 12.58
CA ASN A 282 12.52 -13.01 13.59
C ASN A 282 13.08 -12.11 14.70
N ASP A 283 14.37 -12.21 15.02
CA ASP A 283 15.00 -11.32 16.02
C ASP A 283 15.06 -9.87 15.51
N LEU A 284 15.30 -9.66 14.21
CA LEU A 284 15.25 -8.33 13.59
C LEU A 284 13.81 -7.83 13.51
N LEU A 285 12.86 -8.67 13.09
CA LEU A 285 11.44 -8.27 13.04
C LEU A 285 10.93 -7.82 14.42
N HIS A 286 11.39 -8.45 15.51
CA HIS A 286 11.04 -8.03 16.86
C HIS A 286 11.49 -6.59 17.22
N GLU A 287 12.41 -5.98 16.47
CA GLU A 287 12.72 -4.55 16.64
C GLU A 287 11.50 -3.65 16.41
N LEU A 288 10.55 -4.05 15.55
CA LEU A 288 9.29 -3.32 15.34
C LEU A 288 8.52 -3.10 16.66
N GLN A 289 8.68 -3.98 17.65
CA GLN A 289 8.04 -3.84 18.96
C GLN A 289 8.59 -2.67 19.80
N GLN A 290 9.72 -2.08 19.40
CA GLN A 290 10.22 -0.84 19.98
C GLN A 290 9.34 0.36 19.57
N VAL A 291 8.73 0.31 18.39
CA VAL A 291 7.77 1.32 17.93
C VAL A 291 6.46 1.15 18.68
N LYS A 292 5.94 2.25 19.26
CA LYS A 292 4.67 2.27 19.99
C LYS A 292 3.61 2.98 19.19
N GLY A 293 2.32 2.71 19.47
CA GLY A 293 1.19 3.42 18.86
C GLY A 293 1.32 4.95 18.90
N SER A 294 1.94 5.52 19.94
CA SER A 294 2.20 6.96 20.06
C SER A 294 3.13 7.53 18.98
N ALA A 295 3.88 6.68 18.26
CA ALA A 295 4.71 7.08 17.12
C ALA A 295 3.90 7.28 15.83
N PHE A 296 2.64 6.85 15.79
CA PHE A 296 1.78 6.97 14.62
C PHE A 296 0.85 8.18 14.68
N GLU A 297 0.27 8.53 13.54
CA GLU A 297 -0.85 9.45 13.42
C GLU A 297 -1.80 8.97 12.31
N ALA A 298 -3.10 9.16 12.51
CA ALA A 298 -4.06 9.01 11.42
C ALA A 298 -3.95 10.21 10.46
N VAL A 299 -4.17 9.98 9.17
CA VAL A 299 -4.16 11.02 8.14
C VAL A 299 -5.51 11.12 7.44
N ASP A 300 -5.84 12.31 6.96
CA ASP A 300 -7.03 12.52 6.12
C ASP A 300 -6.63 12.36 4.64
N GLU A 301 -7.07 11.27 4.03
CA GLU A 301 -6.82 10.94 2.62
C GLU A 301 -7.96 11.31 1.68
N SER A 302 -8.98 12.05 2.13
CA SER A 302 -10.12 12.44 1.31
C SER A 302 -9.73 13.23 0.05
N SER A 303 -8.62 13.97 0.11
CA SER A 303 -8.06 14.71 -1.04
C SER A 303 -7.52 13.81 -2.16
N LEU A 304 -7.20 12.55 -1.87
CA LEU A 304 -6.73 11.59 -2.86
C LEU A 304 -7.88 11.01 -3.69
N MET A 305 -9.10 10.96 -3.15
CA MET A 305 -10.21 10.26 -3.78
C MET A 305 -10.63 10.93 -5.10
N ILE A 306 -10.43 10.23 -6.23
CA ILE A 306 -10.92 10.66 -7.55
C ILE A 306 -12.41 10.35 -7.69
N SER A 307 -12.82 9.16 -7.26
CA SER A 307 -14.19 8.67 -7.27
C SER A 307 -14.44 7.76 -6.07
N PRO A 308 -15.62 7.83 -5.42
CA PRO A 308 -15.94 6.97 -4.27
C PRO A 308 -16.01 5.47 -4.62
N ASP A 309 -16.20 5.13 -5.91
CA ASP A 309 -16.30 3.74 -6.39
C ASP A 309 -15.02 3.23 -7.07
N SER A 310 -13.91 3.95 -6.91
CA SER A 310 -12.60 3.52 -7.40
C SER A 310 -11.51 3.74 -6.35
N ALA A 311 -10.56 2.83 -6.31
CA ALA A 311 -9.32 2.95 -5.55
C ALA A 311 -8.29 3.87 -6.25
N ALA A 312 -8.62 4.46 -7.40
CA ALA A 312 -7.73 5.39 -8.08
C ALA A 312 -7.58 6.64 -7.22
N ALA A 313 -6.32 6.99 -6.94
CA ALA A 313 -5.93 8.05 -6.06
C ALA A 313 -5.18 9.12 -6.85
N ARG A 314 -5.46 10.39 -6.55
CA ARG A 314 -4.68 11.50 -7.07
C ARG A 314 -3.24 11.32 -6.62
N GLN A 315 -2.33 11.26 -7.58
CA GLN A 315 -0.91 11.20 -7.28
C GLN A 315 -0.37 12.59 -7.00
N ARG A 316 0.64 12.65 -6.14
CA ARG A 316 1.39 13.87 -5.89
C ARG A 316 2.67 13.82 -6.72
N PRO A 317 3.08 14.92 -7.35
CA PRO A 317 4.36 14.95 -8.04
C PRO A 317 5.53 14.96 -7.05
N LEU A 318 6.67 14.47 -7.51
CA LEU A 318 7.95 14.57 -6.83
C LEU A 318 8.60 15.94 -7.09
N LEU A 319 9.69 16.22 -6.38
CA LEU A 319 10.51 17.39 -6.69
C LEU A 319 11.28 17.14 -7.98
N ILE A 320 10.96 17.90 -9.03
CA ILE A 320 11.64 17.81 -10.33
C ILE A 320 13.10 18.27 -10.19
N PRO A 321 14.10 17.54 -10.73
CA PRO A 321 15.50 17.93 -10.67
C PRO A 321 15.75 19.34 -11.25
N GLY A 322 16.38 20.20 -10.45
CA GLY A 322 16.60 21.61 -10.81
C GLY A 322 15.43 22.53 -10.44
N GLY A 323 14.28 21.98 -10.09
CA GLY A 323 13.19 22.68 -9.40
C GLY A 323 13.57 23.02 -7.96
N LYS A 324 12.91 24.04 -7.40
CA LYS A 324 13.15 24.49 -6.01
C LYS A 324 12.15 23.93 -5.03
N MET A 325 10.93 23.72 -5.48
CA MET A 325 9.80 23.21 -4.72
C MET A 325 9.09 22.13 -5.55
N ILE A 326 8.26 21.32 -4.87
CA ILE A 326 7.45 20.31 -5.54
C ILE A 326 6.44 21.01 -6.44
N PRO A 327 6.19 20.51 -7.66
CA PRO A 327 5.25 21.12 -8.58
C PRO A 327 3.92 21.40 -7.93
N SER A 328 3.29 22.51 -8.32
CA SER A 328 1.96 22.87 -7.86
C SER A 328 0.96 22.93 -9.00
N ASP A 329 -0.32 22.85 -8.64
CA ASP A 329 -1.49 22.93 -9.52
C ASP A 329 -2.29 24.18 -9.09
N PRO A 330 -1.91 25.38 -9.57
CA PRO A 330 -2.57 26.63 -9.18
C PRO A 330 -4.04 26.73 -9.59
N ASP A 331 -4.46 26.07 -10.67
CA ASP A 331 -5.81 26.16 -11.21
C ASP A 331 -6.76 25.02 -10.80
N LEU A 332 -6.20 24.00 -10.14
CA LEU A 332 -6.87 22.84 -9.55
C LEU A 332 -7.52 21.91 -10.59
N ASP A 333 -6.96 21.84 -11.79
CA ASP A 333 -7.44 20.95 -12.86
C ASP A 333 -6.85 19.53 -12.79
N GLY A 334 -5.88 19.31 -11.91
CA GLY A 334 -5.18 18.03 -11.70
C GLY A 334 -3.89 17.87 -12.50
N ARG A 335 -3.48 18.89 -13.27
CA ARG A 335 -2.19 18.98 -13.95
C ARG A 335 -1.29 19.97 -13.21
N TYR A 336 0.01 19.78 -13.35
CA TYR A 336 0.99 20.51 -12.55
C TYR A 336 1.87 21.39 -13.44
N GLU A 337 1.31 22.52 -13.89
CA GLU A 337 1.94 23.48 -14.80
C GLU A 337 2.98 24.41 -14.13
N ASP A 338 2.93 24.54 -12.79
CA ASP A 338 3.95 25.22 -12.00
C ASP A 338 5.00 24.20 -11.54
N LEU A 339 5.85 23.78 -12.47
CA LEU A 339 6.86 22.72 -12.31
C LEU A 339 7.92 23.06 -11.27
N ASP A 340 8.25 24.34 -11.06
CA ASP A 340 9.25 24.74 -10.06
C ASP A 340 8.65 25.04 -8.67
N GLY A 341 7.31 25.01 -8.56
CA GLY A 341 6.52 25.19 -7.35
C GLY A 341 6.54 26.63 -6.82
N SER A 342 6.73 27.62 -7.69
CA SER A 342 6.73 29.05 -7.35
C SER A 342 5.34 29.61 -7.01
N GLY A 343 4.28 28.88 -7.35
CA GLY A 343 2.88 29.27 -7.27
C GLY A 343 2.37 30.01 -8.50
N VAL A 344 3.16 30.09 -9.58
CA VAL A 344 2.78 30.73 -10.84
C VAL A 344 3.40 29.95 -12.00
N ALA A 345 2.56 29.49 -12.94
CA ALA A 345 3.04 28.96 -14.21
C ALA A 345 3.66 30.09 -15.05
N ASP A 346 4.97 30.03 -15.28
CA ASP A 346 5.70 31.00 -16.09
C ASP A 346 6.76 30.34 -17.01
N PHE A 347 7.58 31.17 -17.65
CA PHE A 347 8.57 30.68 -18.63
C PHE A 347 9.65 29.79 -17.98
N SER A 348 9.87 29.91 -16.67
CA SER A 348 10.80 29.08 -15.91
C SER A 348 10.34 27.63 -15.91
N ASP A 349 9.03 27.39 -15.80
CA ASP A 349 8.42 26.05 -15.82
C ASP A 349 8.58 25.40 -17.18
N VAL A 350 8.38 26.15 -18.27
CA VAL A 350 8.60 25.64 -19.65
C VAL A 350 10.05 25.20 -19.84
N VAL A 351 11.00 25.98 -19.32
CA VAL A 351 12.43 25.63 -19.40
C VAL A 351 12.75 24.42 -18.54
N LEU A 352 12.19 24.34 -17.33
CA LEU A 352 12.37 23.19 -16.45
C LEU A 352 11.79 21.93 -17.09
N PHE A 353 10.57 22.02 -17.63
CA PHE A 353 9.90 20.93 -18.32
C PHE A 353 10.73 20.43 -19.49
N PHE A 354 11.16 21.32 -20.39
CA PHE A 354 11.98 20.95 -21.53
C PHE A 354 13.28 20.24 -21.13
N ASN A 355 13.94 20.69 -20.05
CA ASN A 355 15.19 20.11 -19.59
C ASN A 355 15.02 18.78 -18.85
N GLN A 356 13.83 18.52 -18.30
CA GLN A 356 13.56 17.36 -17.45
C GLN A 356 12.46 16.46 -18.02
N MET A 357 11.99 16.66 -19.26
CA MET A 357 10.88 15.87 -19.83
C MET A 357 11.14 14.36 -19.78
N ASP A 358 12.38 13.93 -20.05
CA ASP A 358 12.77 12.52 -19.99
C ASP A 358 12.67 12.00 -18.55
N TRP A 359 13.18 12.78 -17.59
CA TRP A 359 13.10 12.45 -16.17
C TRP A 359 11.66 12.41 -15.69
N ILE A 360 10.83 13.40 -16.04
CA ILE A 360 9.40 13.45 -15.69
C ILE A 360 8.67 12.25 -16.30
N GLY A 361 8.94 11.90 -17.56
CA GLY A 361 8.32 10.75 -18.22
C GLY A 361 8.74 9.39 -17.62
N GLU A 362 9.91 9.32 -17.00
CA GLU A 362 10.41 8.12 -16.30
C GLU A 362 9.97 8.06 -14.84
N ASP A 363 9.90 9.21 -14.15
CA ASP A 363 9.85 9.29 -12.69
C ASP A 363 8.56 9.91 -12.12
N GLU A 364 7.71 10.51 -12.94
CA GLU A 364 6.43 11.08 -12.54
C GLU A 364 5.23 10.33 -13.16
N PRO A 365 4.06 10.33 -12.50
CA PRO A 365 2.83 9.86 -13.11
C PRO A 365 2.49 10.74 -14.32
N ALA A 366 2.46 10.14 -15.52
CA ALA A 366 2.25 10.87 -16.77
C ALA A 366 0.99 11.76 -16.75
N GLY A 367 -0.11 11.31 -16.11
CA GLY A 367 -1.34 12.09 -16.01
C GLY A 367 -1.19 13.48 -15.37
N LEU A 368 -0.17 13.69 -14.54
CA LEU A 368 0.12 14.98 -13.91
C LEU A 368 0.74 15.99 -14.90
N PHE A 369 1.42 15.49 -15.94
CA PHE A 369 2.24 16.28 -16.86
C PHE A 369 1.90 16.07 -18.36
N ASP A 370 0.96 15.20 -18.70
CA ASP A 370 0.47 14.91 -20.06
C ASP A 370 -0.57 15.95 -20.51
N PHE A 371 -0.16 17.21 -20.67
CA PHE A 371 -1.04 18.33 -21.02
C PHE A 371 -1.73 18.18 -22.38
N ASN A 372 -1.21 17.33 -23.26
CA ASN A 372 -1.78 17.08 -24.58
C ASN A 372 -2.85 15.96 -24.57
N GLY A 373 -2.85 15.08 -23.56
CA GLY A 373 -3.81 14.00 -23.33
C GLY A 373 -3.57 12.72 -24.12
N ASP A 374 -2.35 12.44 -24.58
CA ASP A 374 -1.99 11.26 -25.37
C ASP A 374 -1.45 10.09 -24.55
N GLY A 375 -1.36 10.26 -23.24
CA GLY A 375 -0.90 9.28 -22.26
C GLY A 375 0.61 9.24 -22.07
N ARG A 376 1.35 10.22 -22.58
CA ARG A 376 2.82 10.32 -22.44
C ARG A 376 3.22 11.72 -22.02
N VAL A 377 4.45 11.83 -21.52
CA VAL A 377 5.10 13.11 -21.26
C VAL A 377 6.16 13.29 -22.34
N ASP A 378 5.95 14.24 -23.23
CA ASP A 378 6.88 14.53 -24.32
C ASP A 378 6.92 16.01 -24.72
N PHE A 379 7.56 16.29 -25.85
CA PHE A 379 7.75 17.67 -26.31
C PHE A 379 6.43 18.38 -26.66
N ASP A 380 5.39 17.66 -27.05
CA ASP A 380 4.09 18.27 -27.34
C ASP A 380 3.44 18.81 -26.06
N ASP A 381 3.72 18.22 -24.89
CA ASP A 381 3.29 18.75 -23.58
C ASP A 381 4.01 20.05 -23.23
N VAL A 382 5.32 20.12 -23.50
CA VAL A 382 6.10 21.36 -23.31
C VAL A 382 5.51 22.49 -24.15
N ILE A 383 5.08 22.20 -25.39
CA ILE A 383 4.41 23.17 -26.26
C ILE A 383 3.05 23.59 -25.69
N ARG A 384 2.30 22.69 -25.05
CA ARG A 384 1.03 23.02 -24.38
C ARG A 384 1.25 23.97 -23.22
N VAL A 385 2.19 23.68 -22.32
CA VAL A 385 2.51 24.55 -21.18
C VAL A 385 2.97 25.93 -21.67
N PHE A 386 3.83 25.97 -22.70
CA PHE A 386 4.23 27.25 -23.31
C PHE A 386 3.04 28.05 -23.88
N GLY A 387 2.03 27.38 -24.42
CA GLY A 387 0.84 28.01 -24.96
C GLY A 387 -0.18 28.50 -23.91
N MET A 388 0.02 28.14 -22.63
CA MET A 388 -0.82 28.57 -21.50
C MET A 388 -0.36 29.91 -20.90
N LEU A 389 0.90 30.29 -21.13
CA LEU A 389 1.50 31.56 -20.71
C LEU A 389 1.03 32.73 -21.59
#